data_AF-D9CID2-F1
#
_entry.id   AF-D9CID2-F1
#
_cell.length_a   1.000
_cell.length_b   1.000
_cell.length_c   1.000
_cell.angle_alpha   90.00
_cell.angle_beta   90.00
_cell.angle_gamma   90.00
#
_symmetry.space_group_name_H-M   'P 1'
#
loop_
_entity.id
_entity.type
_entity.pdbx_description
1 polymer ?
#
loop_
_entity_poly.entity_id
_entity_poly.type
_entity_poly.pdbx_seq_one_letter_code
_entity_poly.pdbx_strand_id
1 'polypeptide(L)'
;VMAATYPDIFKAATVYSGVAAGCFVSSTGGVDAWNSSCATGAVSESSAQWASTVRAMYPGYTGSYPPIQEYHGTADTTLYPENLGEEVKEWAGVFG
;
A
#
# COMPACT_ATOMS: atom_id res chain seq x y z
N VAL A 1 -3.25 -1.72 4.27
CA VAL A 1 -3.89 -0.76 5.22
C VAL A 1 -3.52 -1.03 6.67
N MET A 2 -3.91 -2.18 7.26
CA MET A 2 -3.68 -2.44 8.71
C MET A 2 -2.21 -2.33 9.15
N ALA A 3 -1.27 -2.78 8.30
CA ALA A 3 0.16 -2.66 8.55
C ALA A 3 0.65 -1.19 8.63
N ALA A 4 -0.03 -0.25 7.96
CA ALA A 4 0.32 1.17 7.96
C ALA A 4 -0.33 1.95 9.12
N THR A 5 -1.59 1.64 9.46
CA THR A 5 -2.36 2.36 10.49
C THR A 5 -2.16 1.80 11.90
N TYR A 6 -1.82 0.51 12.05
CA TYR A 6 -1.62 -0.17 13.33
C TYR A 6 -0.35 -1.06 13.34
N PRO A 7 0.82 -0.51 12.95
CA PRO A 7 2.08 -1.27 12.81
C PRO A 7 2.54 -1.95 14.10
N ASP A 8 2.17 -1.44 15.27
CA ASP A 8 2.56 -1.95 16.59
C ASP A 8 1.83 -3.23 17.02
N ILE A 9 0.71 -3.57 16.37
CA ILE A 9 -0.12 -4.73 16.71
C ILE A 9 0.34 -5.99 15.96
N PHE A 10 0.93 -5.84 14.78
CA PHE A 10 1.28 -6.97 13.90
C PHE A 10 2.77 -7.32 13.97
N LYS A 11 3.08 -8.62 13.92
CA LYS A 11 4.47 -9.12 13.86
C LYS A 11 5.01 -9.25 12.43
N ALA A 12 4.14 -9.46 11.46
CA ALA A 12 4.41 -9.56 10.04
C ALA A 12 3.08 -9.44 9.28
N ALA A 13 3.13 -9.16 7.98
CA ALA A 13 1.97 -9.26 7.09
C ALA A 13 2.33 -9.95 5.78
N THR A 14 1.37 -10.70 5.24
CA THR A 14 1.42 -11.25 3.88
C THR A 14 0.19 -10.77 3.14
N VAL A 15 0.38 -10.24 1.94
CA VAL A 15 -0.67 -9.67 1.08
C VAL A 15 -0.72 -10.50 -0.20
N TYR A 16 -1.94 -10.80 -0.65
CA TYR A 16 -2.20 -11.59 -1.85
C TYR A 16 -3.13 -10.80 -2.79
N SER A 17 -2.61 -10.37 -3.94
CA SER A 17 -3.29 -9.55 -4.95
C SER A 17 -3.88 -8.27 -4.35
N GLY A 18 -3.01 -7.37 -3.89
CA GLY A 18 -3.37 -6.11 -3.23
C GLY A 18 -3.12 -4.87 -4.07
N VAL A 19 -3.09 -3.73 -3.37
CA VAL A 19 -2.57 -2.44 -3.85
C VAL A 19 -1.87 -1.73 -2.67
N ALA A 20 -0.97 -0.80 -2.99
CA ALA A 20 -0.27 0.01 -1.98
C ALA A 20 -1.24 0.72 -1.02
N ALA A 21 -0.83 0.88 0.24
CA ALA A 21 -1.63 1.54 1.26
C ALA A 21 -1.93 3.00 0.86
N GLY A 22 -3.22 3.29 0.66
CA GLY A 22 -3.69 4.62 0.26
C GLY A 22 -3.84 4.79 -1.25
N CYS A 23 -3.46 3.80 -2.05
CA CYS A 23 -3.71 3.81 -3.49
C CYS A 23 -5.23 3.89 -3.81
N PHE A 24 -6.07 3.27 -2.96
CA PHE A 24 -7.54 3.36 -3.02
C PHE A 24 -8.14 4.59 -2.32
N VAL A 25 -7.34 5.64 -2.03
CA VAL A 25 -7.89 6.86 -1.43
C VAL A 25 -9.00 7.44 -2.32
N SER A 26 -10.13 7.77 -1.68
CA SER A 26 -11.27 8.38 -2.37
C SER A 26 -11.05 9.88 -2.55
N SER A 27 -11.16 10.36 -3.79
CA SER A 27 -11.07 11.79 -4.10
C SER A 27 -12.25 12.61 -3.57
N THR A 28 -13.37 11.96 -3.22
CA THR A 28 -14.58 12.57 -2.69
C THR A 28 -14.82 12.24 -1.21
N GLY A 29 -13.88 11.55 -0.55
CA GLY A 29 -14.03 11.12 0.85
C GLY A 29 -15.06 10.01 1.05
N GLY A 30 -15.38 9.24 0.01
CA GLY A 30 -16.26 8.09 0.10
C GLY A 30 -15.69 6.96 0.95
N VAL A 31 -16.57 6.25 1.67
CA VAL A 31 -16.25 5.02 2.40
C VAL A 31 -16.41 3.83 1.45
N ASP A 32 -15.49 2.86 1.52
CA ASP A 32 -15.50 1.66 0.65
C ASP A 32 -15.53 2.01 -0.86
N ALA A 33 -14.78 3.05 -1.22
CA ALA A 33 -14.76 3.56 -2.58
C ALA A 33 -13.74 2.83 -3.45
N TRP A 34 -14.17 2.45 -4.65
CA TRP A 34 -13.30 1.92 -5.68
C TRP A 34 -12.49 3.05 -6.35
N ASN A 35 -11.18 2.87 -6.49
CA ASN A 35 -10.32 3.75 -7.27
C ASN A 35 -9.84 3.03 -8.53
N SER A 36 -10.48 3.32 -9.67
CA SER A 36 -10.16 2.66 -10.94
C SER A 36 -8.74 2.92 -11.41
N SER A 37 -8.19 4.12 -11.21
CA SER A 37 -6.81 4.44 -11.61
C SER A 37 -5.81 3.57 -10.86
N CYS A 38 -6.05 3.33 -9.56
CA CYS A 38 -5.23 2.42 -8.79
C CYS A 38 -5.42 0.96 -9.25
N ALA A 39 -6.67 0.51 -9.32
CA ALA A 39 -6.97 -0.88 -9.69
C ALA A 39 -6.38 -1.28 -11.05
N THR A 40 -6.37 -0.38 -12.04
CA THR A 40 -5.82 -0.63 -13.37
C THR A 40 -4.33 -0.32 -13.49
N GLY A 41 -3.60 -0.16 -12.38
CA GLY A 41 -2.14 0.04 -12.39
C GLY A 41 -1.69 1.39 -12.97
N ALA A 42 -2.57 2.39 -13.02
CA ALA A 42 -2.26 3.70 -13.59
C ALA A 42 -1.67 4.69 -12.57
N VAL A 43 -1.70 4.34 -11.27
CA VAL A 43 -1.02 5.11 -10.22
C VAL A 43 0.40 4.56 -10.08
N SER A 44 1.39 5.43 -10.27
CA SER A 44 2.81 5.10 -10.05
C SER A 44 3.48 6.26 -9.34
N GLU A 45 4.00 5.99 -8.14
CA GLU A 45 4.69 6.99 -7.32
C GLU A 45 6.13 6.55 -7.04
N SER A 46 6.94 7.46 -6.51
CA SER A 46 8.25 7.11 -5.96
C SER A 46 8.13 6.43 -4.60
N SER A 47 9.13 5.64 -4.22
CA SER A 47 9.22 5.04 -2.87
C SER A 47 9.10 6.09 -1.75
N ALA A 48 9.65 7.29 -1.95
CA ALA A 48 9.56 8.37 -0.97
C ALA A 48 8.13 8.89 -0.79
N GLN A 49 7.37 9.01 -1.89
CA GLN A 49 5.97 9.44 -1.85
C GLN A 49 5.10 8.38 -1.17
N TRP A 50 5.26 7.10 -1.53
CA TRP A 50 4.54 6.03 -0.85
C TRP A 50 4.87 5.90 0.64
N ALA A 51 6.15 5.98 1.01
CA ALA A 51 6.56 5.97 2.40
C ALA A 51 5.98 7.15 3.20
N SER A 52 5.89 8.33 2.56
CA SER A 52 5.20 9.50 3.13
C SER A 52 3.72 9.21 3.38
N THR A 53 3.03 8.61 2.40
CA THR A 53 1.63 8.18 2.53
C THR A 53 1.44 7.22 3.71
N VAL A 54 2.27 6.17 3.83
CA VAL A 54 2.21 5.22 4.96
C VAL A 54 2.41 5.93 6.30
N ARG A 55 3.45 6.76 6.43
CA ARG A 55 3.74 7.48 7.69
C ARG A 55 2.65 8.47 8.07
N ALA A 56 1.93 9.02 7.09
CA ALA A 56 0.78 9.90 7.33
C ALA A 56 -0.45 9.14 7.87
N MET A 57 -0.52 7.81 7.71
CA MET A 57 -1.63 7.00 8.23
C MET A 57 -1.58 6.80 9.75
N TYR A 58 -0.40 6.93 10.36
CA TYR A 58 -0.25 6.96 11.81
C TYR A 58 0.74 8.07 12.24
N PRO A 59 0.29 9.34 12.23
CA PRO A 59 1.16 10.48 12.52
C PRO A 59 1.82 10.37 13.90
N GLY A 60 3.14 10.59 13.94
CA GLY A 60 3.94 10.53 15.16
C GLY A 60 4.42 9.13 15.57
N TYR A 61 4.03 8.07 14.84
CA TYR A 61 4.58 6.74 15.06
C TYR A 61 6.07 6.69 14.67
N THR A 62 6.92 6.36 15.64
CA THR A 62 8.38 6.25 15.47
C THR A 62 8.90 4.83 15.68
N GLY A 63 8.00 3.86 15.85
CA GLY A 63 8.34 2.44 15.98
C GLY A 63 8.60 1.77 14.64
N SER A 64 8.76 0.44 14.68
CA SER A 64 9.00 -0.38 13.50
C SER A 64 7.71 -0.84 12.84
N TYR A 65 7.68 -0.84 11.50
CA TYR A 65 6.60 -1.46 10.74
C TYR A 65 6.81 -2.99 10.66
N PRO A 66 5.73 -3.79 10.58
CA PRO A 66 5.86 -5.24 10.43
C PRO A 66 6.51 -5.56 9.08
N PRO A 67 7.42 -6.56 8.99
CA PRO A 67 7.93 -7.03 7.70
C PRO A 67 6.77 -7.49 6.81
N ILE A 68 6.87 -7.18 5.52
CA ILE A 68 5.81 -7.38 4.54
C ILE A 68 6.26 -8.37 3.48
N GLN A 69 5.36 -9.26 3.11
CA GLN A 69 5.52 -10.17 1.98
C GLN A 69 4.36 -9.98 1.00
N GLU A 70 4.69 -9.58 -0.22
CA GLU A 70 3.72 -9.27 -1.28
C GLU A 70 3.67 -10.40 -2.31
N TYR A 71 2.47 -10.80 -2.71
CA TYR A 71 2.22 -11.74 -3.80
C TYR A 71 1.18 -11.15 -4.75
N HIS A 72 1.45 -11.20 -6.06
CA HIS A 72 0.49 -10.75 -7.06
C HIS A 72 0.56 -11.64 -8.31
N GLY A 73 -0.60 -12.04 -8.82
CA GLY A 73 -0.70 -12.85 -10.03
C GLY A 73 -0.54 -12.01 -11.29
N THR A 74 0.29 -12.45 -12.25
CA THR A 74 0.48 -11.74 -13.53
C THR A 74 -0.74 -11.79 -14.47
N ALA A 75 -1.74 -12.60 -14.15
CA ALA A 75 -3.01 -12.72 -14.87
C ALA A 75 -4.16 -11.97 -14.16
N ASP A 76 -3.89 -11.19 -13.12
CA ASP A 76 -4.92 -10.45 -12.40
C ASP A 76 -5.46 -9.29 -13.27
N THR A 77 -6.75 -9.35 -13.59
CA THR A 77 -7.46 -8.31 -14.34
C THR A 77 -8.44 -7.53 -13.46
N THR A 78 -8.39 -7.72 -12.14
CA THR A 78 -9.16 -6.93 -11.16
C THR A 78 -8.28 -5.86 -10.55
N LEU A 79 -7.11 -6.25 -10.05
CA LEU A 79 -6.04 -5.36 -9.62
C LEU A 79 -4.83 -5.69 -10.47
N TYR A 80 -4.47 -4.81 -11.40
CA TYR A 80 -3.50 -5.14 -12.43
C TYR A 80 -2.10 -5.37 -11.83
N PRO A 81 -1.25 -6.23 -12.45
CA PRO A 81 0.02 -6.68 -11.86
C PRO A 81 1.04 -5.57 -11.60
N GLU A 82 0.90 -4.40 -12.22
CA GLU A 82 1.70 -3.21 -11.94
C GLU A 82 1.63 -2.78 -10.47
N ASN A 83 0.52 -3.07 -9.78
CA ASN A 83 0.34 -2.75 -8.37
C ASN A 83 1.39 -3.42 -7.46
N LEU A 84 1.89 -4.61 -7.81
CA LEU A 84 2.97 -5.26 -7.06
C LEU A 84 4.24 -4.39 -7.03
N GLY A 85 4.52 -3.69 -8.13
CA GLY A 85 5.64 -2.76 -8.20
C GLY A 85 5.48 -1.60 -7.22
N GLU A 86 4.26 -1.08 -7.08
CA GLU A 86 3.94 0.01 -6.17
C GLU A 86 3.95 -0.43 -4.70
N GLU A 87 3.42 -1.61 -4.38
CA GLU A 87 3.50 -2.21 -3.04
C GLU A 87 4.95 -2.42 -2.61
N VAL A 88 5.79 -2.96 -3.51
CA VAL A 88 7.23 -3.14 -3.24
C VAL A 88 7.92 -1.79 -3.06
N LYS A 89 7.64 -0.78 -3.91
CA LYS A 89 8.20 0.57 -3.75
C LYS A 89 7.79 1.21 -2.43
N GLU A 90 6.54 1.03 -2.01
CA GLU A 90 5.99 1.55 -0.76
C GLU A 90 6.77 1.02 0.43
N TRP A 91 6.80 -0.31 0.59
CA TRP A 91 7.43 -0.90 1.76
C TRP A 91 8.95 -0.79 1.73
N ALA A 92 9.58 -0.85 0.55
CA ALA A 92 11.00 -0.51 0.42
C ALA A 92 11.29 0.92 0.90
N GLY A 93 10.46 1.90 0.53
CA GLY A 93 10.60 3.28 1.01
C GLY A 93 10.37 3.44 2.51
N VAL A 94 9.50 2.64 3.11
CA VAL A 94 9.27 2.63 4.56
C VAL A 94 10.49 2.08 5.31
N PHE A 95 11.10 1.01 4.81
CA PHE A 95 12.21 0.32 5.47
C PHE A 95 13.60 0.91 5.19
N GLY A 96 13.78 1.63 4.07
CA GLY A 96 15.05 2.28 3.69
C GLY A 96 15.91 1.42 2.79
#